data_AF-A0A7W9DQG2-F1
#
_entry.id   AF-A0A7W9DQG2-F1
#
_cell.length_a   1.000
_cell.length_b   1.000
_cell.length_c   1.000
_cell.angle_alpha   90.00
_cell.angle_beta   90.00
_cell.angle_gamma   90.00
#
_symmetry.space_group_name_H-M   'P 1'
#
loop_
_entity.id
_entity.type
_entity.pdbx_description
1 polymer ?
#
loop_
_entity_poly.entity_id
_entity_poly.type
_entity_poly.pdbx_seq_one_letter_code
_entity_poly.pdbx_strand_id
1 'polypeptide(L)'
;MPQRRDTSWHAEFLRLVGEGLSFRVAIRKLGKAEAGLHQHFEAYPEFRAEAMRLRGPRLRGALPDTSWHPHLPYLLAIGLSIPKAAAKLNKKPETVRIHLRRDAKLRAAVNAALCEAGRPELRLSPWG
;
A
#
# COMPACT_ATOMS: atom_id res chain seq x y z
N MET A 1 -17.34 26.68 -28.52
CA MET A 1 -17.97 26.49 -27.19
C MET A 1 -17.12 25.51 -26.40
N PRO A 2 -16.48 25.88 -25.28
CA PRO A 2 -15.78 24.90 -24.47
C PRO A 2 -16.83 23.96 -23.86
N GLN A 3 -16.79 22.68 -24.25
CA GLN A 3 -17.62 21.64 -23.61
C GLN A 3 -17.29 21.66 -22.11
N ARG A 4 -18.26 22.06 -21.29
CA ARG A 4 -18.19 21.89 -19.85
C ARG A 4 -18.07 20.39 -19.59
N ARG A 5 -16.86 19.93 -19.23
CA ARG A 5 -16.64 18.53 -18.88
C ARG A 5 -17.45 18.25 -17.60
N ASP A 6 -18.21 17.16 -17.63
CA ASP A 6 -19.05 16.73 -16.51
C ASP A 6 -18.17 16.39 -15.29
N THR A 7 -18.30 17.16 -14.21
CA THR A 7 -17.61 16.98 -12.93
C THR A 7 -18.53 16.45 -11.83
N SER A 8 -19.79 16.16 -12.12
CA SER A 8 -20.80 15.75 -11.12
C SER A 8 -20.43 14.47 -10.36
N TRP A 9 -19.58 13.63 -10.96
CA TRP A 9 -19.14 12.35 -10.40
C TRP A 9 -17.87 12.44 -9.54
N HIS A 10 -17.22 13.60 -9.44
CA HIS A 10 -15.94 13.76 -8.71
C HIS A 10 -16.06 13.38 -7.24
N ALA A 11 -17.06 13.93 -6.55
CA ALA A 11 -17.25 13.70 -5.12
C ALA A 11 -17.44 12.21 -4.80
N GLU A 12 -18.29 11.54 -5.59
CA GLU A 12 -18.56 10.11 -5.42
C GLU A 12 -17.34 9.25 -5.77
N PHE A 13 -16.58 9.62 -6.80
CA PHE A 13 -15.31 8.95 -7.11
C PHE A 13 -14.32 9.06 -5.96
N LEU A 14 -14.10 10.26 -5.42
CA LEU A 14 -13.21 10.47 -4.28
C LEU A 14 -13.69 9.70 -3.04
N ARG A 15 -15.00 9.62 -2.79
CA ARG A 15 -15.58 8.79 -1.73
C ARG A 15 -15.20 7.32 -1.89
N LEU A 16 -15.47 6.73 -3.05
CA LEU A 16 -15.16 5.32 -3.35
C LEU A 16 -13.65 5.03 -3.22
N VAL A 17 -12.80 5.94 -3.70
CA VAL A 17 -11.35 5.84 -3.55
C VAL A 17 -10.94 5.92 -2.08
N GLY A 18 -11.53 6.85 -1.31
CA GLY A 18 -11.30 7.01 0.13
C GLY A 18 -11.71 5.77 0.94
N GLU A 19 -12.71 5.05 0.47
CA GLU A 19 -13.17 3.74 0.99
C GLU A 19 -12.25 2.57 0.61
N GLY A 20 -11.22 2.81 -0.19
CA GLY A 20 -10.22 1.80 -0.53
C GLY A 20 -10.45 1.10 -1.87
N LEU A 21 -11.34 1.60 -2.74
CA LEU A 21 -11.54 1.03 -4.07
C LEU A 21 -10.48 1.54 -5.05
N SER A 22 -9.91 0.63 -5.85
CA SER A 22 -8.99 1.01 -6.93
C SER A 22 -9.66 2.02 -7.87
N PHE A 23 -8.90 2.95 -8.47
CA PHE A 23 -9.44 3.89 -9.46
C PHE A 23 -10.25 3.19 -10.56
N ARG A 24 -9.77 2.03 -11.02
CA ARG A 24 -10.44 1.21 -12.01
C ARG A 24 -11.79 0.69 -11.54
N VAL A 25 -11.89 0.26 -10.28
CA VAL A 25 -13.16 -0.22 -9.70
C VAL A 25 -14.10 0.95 -9.43
N ALA A 26 -13.59 2.05 -8.86
CA ALA A 26 -14.35 3.25 -8.58
C ALA A 26 -14.96 3.85 -9.86
N ILE A 27 -14.18 4.01 -10.93
CA ILE A 27 -14.66 4.61 -12.18
C ILE A 27 -15.70 3.72 -12.88
N ARG A 28 -15.54 2.39 -12.83
CA ARG A 28 -16.51 1.43 -13.36
C ARG A 28 -17.82 1.44 -12.59
N LYS A 29 -17.78 1.57 -11.27
CA LYS A 29 -19.00 1.72 -10.45
C LYS A 29 -19.81 2.96 -10.81
N LEU A 30 -19.15 4.00 -11.31
CA LEU A 30 -19.78 5.24 -11.78
C LEU A 30 -20.24 5.16 -13.24
N GLY A 31 -20.11 4.00 -13.90
CA GLY A 31 -20.47 3.82 -15.30
C GLY A 31 -19.58 4.60 -16.28
N LYS A 32 -18.41 5.07 -15.84
CA LYS A 32 -17.48 5.86 -16.66
C LYS A 32 -16.35 4.98 -17.20
N ALA A 33 -15.83 5.33 -18.38
CA ALA A 33 -14.71 4.63 -18.99
C ALA A 33 -13.36 5.03 -18.36
N GLU A 34 -12.46 4.07 -18.21
CA GLU A 34 -11.11 4.27 -17.65
C GLU A 34 -10.27 5.25 -18.50
N ALA A 35 -10.39 5.18 -19.83
CA ALA A 35 -9.77 6.14 -20.74
C ALA A 35 -10.25 7.59 -20.48
N GLY A 36 -11.51 7.75 -20.10
CA GLY A 36 -12.08 9.04 -19.73
C GLY A 36 -11.50 9.61 -18.45
N LEU A 37 -11.14 8.75 -17.48
CA LEU A 37 -10.51 9.18 -16.22
C LEU A 37 -9.13 9.80 -16.44
N HIS A 38 -8.32 9.24 -17.33
CA HIS A 38 -6.99 9.79 -17.64
C HIS A 38 -7.08 11.20 -18.23
N GLN A 39 -7.92 11.39 -19.25
CA GLN A 39 -8.18 12.72 -19.82
C GLN A 39 -8.76 13.69 -18.79
N HIS A 40 -9.56 13.19 -17.84
CA HIS A 40 -10.10 14.00 -16.76
C HIS A 40 -9.03 14.42 -15.74
N PHE A 41 -8.10 13.53 -15.41
CA PHE A 41 -6.98 13.83 -14.53
C PHE A 41 -6.00 14.84 -15.14
N GLU A 42 -5.82 14.83 -16.46
CA GLU A 42 -5.06 15.87 -17.16
C GLU A 42 -5.79 17.22 -17.13
N ALA A 43 -7.11 17.20 -17.27
CA ALA A 43 -7.94 18.40 -17.23
C ALA A 43 -8.12 19.01 -15.83
N TYR A 44 -8.06 18.20 -14.78
CA TYR A 44 -8.33 18.59 -13.39
C TYR A 44 -7.21 18.09 -12.46
N PRO A 45 -6.07 18.80 -12.40
CA PRO A 45 -4.91 18.38 -11.62
C PRO A 45 -5.17 18.35 -10.10
N GLU A 46 -5.99 19.27 -9.59
CA GLU A 46 -6.45 19.30 -8.18
C GLU A 46 -7.21 18.00 -7.81
N PHE A 47 -8.17 17.60 -8.65
CA PHE A 47 -8.92 16.35 -8.48
C PHE A 47 -8.01 15.11 -8.54
N ARG A 48 -7.03 15.11 -9.46
CA ARG A 48 -6.02 14.06 -9.54
C ARG A 48 -5.18 13.98 -8.26
N ALA A 49 -4.71 15.12 -7.74
CA ALA A 49 -3.91 15.18 -6.53
C ALA A 49 -4.69 14.61 -5.33
N GLU A 50 -5.95 15.00 -5.18
CA GLU A 50 -6.82 14.52 -4.12
C GLU A 50 -7.14 13.02 -4.26
N ALA A 51 -7.45 12.56 -5.47
CA ALA A 51 -7.64 11.13 -5.74
C ALA A 51 -6.37 10.31 -5.40
N MET A 52 -5.18 10.82 -5.72
CA MET A 52 -3.91 10.17 -5.39
C MET A 52 -3.65 10.15 -3.88
N ARG A 53 -4.01 11.23 -3.16
CA ARG A 53 -3.93 11.32 -1.71
C ARG A 53 -4.82 10.28 -1.04
N LEU A 54 -6.08 10.18 -1.48
CA LEU A 54 -7.06 9.20 -0.98
C LEU A 54 -6.70 7.77 -1.37
N ARG A 55 -6.08 7.59 -2.55
CA ARG A 55 -5.50 6.30 -3.00
C ARG A 55 -4.33 5.82 -2.16
N GLY A 56 -3.76 6.69 -1.31
CA GLY A 56 -2.80 6.32 -0.27
C GLY A 56 -3.23 5.04 0.46
N PRO A 57 -2.30 4.35 1.16
CA PRO A 57 -2.06 2.89 1.29
C PRO A 57 -3.21 1.86 1.23
N ARG A 58 -4.47 2.30 1.38
CA ARG A 58 -5.74 1.60 1.33
C ARG A 58 -6.03 0.85 0.01
N LEU A 59 -5.52 1.29 -1.15
CA LEU A 59 -5.77 0.56 -2.43
C LEU A 59 -4.95 -0.70 -2.63
N ARG A 60 -4.07 -1.01 -1.69
CA ARG A 60 -3.37 -2.28 -1.71
C ARG A 60 -4.29 -3.25 -0.96
N GLY A 61 -5.02 -4.10 -1.69
CA GLY A 61 -5.88 -5.14 -1.11
C GLY A 61 -5.13 -6.06 -0.14
N ALA A 62 -5.82 -7.02 0.50
CA ALA A 62 -5.22 -7.93 1.49
C ALA A 62 -3.83 -8.41 1.06
N LEU A 63 -2.86 -8.39 1.99
CA LEU A 63 -1.50 -8.83 1.70
C LEU A 63 -1.56 -10.31 1.25
N PRO A 64 -1.10 -10.63 0.03
CA PRO A 64 -1.15 -12.00 -0.45
C PRO A 64 -0.15 -12.85 0.33
N ASP A 65 -0.58 -14.03 0.78
CA ASP A 65 0.26 -15.01 1.46
C ASP A 65 1.03 -14.46 2.67
N THR A 66 0.39 -14.52 3.84
CA THR A 66 0.96 -14.12 5.13
C THR A 66 1.48 -15.31 5.95
N SER A 67 1.51 -16.51 5.37
CA SER A 67 1.88 -17.76 6.09
C SER A 67 3.29 -17.72 6.68
N TRP A 68 4.20 -16.96 6.07
CA TRP A 68 5.60 -16.82 6.48
C TRP A 68 5.83 -15.77 7.58
N HIS A 69 4.81 -14.98 7.94
CA HIS A 69 4.92 -13.88 8.91
C HIS A 69 5.49 -14.31 10.27
N PRO A 70 5.10 -15.46 10.86
CA PRO A 70 5.61 -15.87 12.16
C PRO A 70 7.12 -16.14 12.18
N HIS A 71 7.72 -16.49 11.04
CA HIS A 71 9.14 -16.87 10.95
C HIS A 71 10.07 -15.67 10.72
N LEU A 72 9.57 -14.59 10.11
CA LEU A 72 10.40 -13.43 9.78
C LEU A 72 11.04 -12.76 11.02
N PRO A 73 10.31 -12.50 12.13
CA PRO A 73 10.89 -11.87 13.33
C PRO A 73 12.12 -12.61 13.85
N TYR A 74 12.04 -13.94 13.97
CA TYR A 74 13.16 -14.76 14.42
C TYR A 74 14.37 -14.68 13.49
N LEU A 75 14.15 -14.77 12.17
CA LEU A 75 15.23 -14.69 11.18
C LEU A 75 15.98 -13.36 11.25
N LEU A 76 15.26 -12.25 11.45
CA LEU A 76 15.89 -10.93 11.61
C LEU A 76 16.57 -10.79 12.99
N ALA A 77 15.97 -11.35 14.04
CA ALA A 77 16.51 -11.35 15.40
C ALA A 77 17.87 -12.06 15.51
N ILE A 78 18.05 -13.18 14.79
CA ILE A 78 19.36 -13.87 14.71
C ILE A 78 20.38 -13.14 13.82
N GLY A 79 20.05 -11.94 13.32
CA GLY A 79 20.96 -11.07 12.59
C GLY A 79 20.98 -11.27 11.07
N LEU A 80 20.02 -12.00 10.49
CA LEU A 80 19.93 -12.05 9.03
C LEU A 80 19.44 -10.71 8.48
N SER A 81 20.03 -10.28 7.38
CA SER A 81 19.51 -9.16 6.60
C SER A 81 18.21 -9.55 5.88
N ILE A 82 17.38 -8.57 5.55
CA ILE A 82 16.12 -8.78 4.81
C ILE A 82 16.32 -9.65 3.54
N PRO A 83 17.36 -9.44 2.69
CA PRO A 83 17.59 -10.33 1.55
C PRO A 83 17.82 -11.79 1.92
N LYS A 84 18.61 -12.06 2.98
CA LYS A 84 18.91 -13.43 3.43
C LYS A 84 17.70 -14.09 4.09
N ALA A 85 16.97 -13.34 4.91
CA ALA A 85 15.72 -13.82 5.52
C ALA A 85 14.66 -14.12 4.45
N ALA A 86 14.50 -13.24 3.45
CA ALA A 86 13.58 -13.47 2.34
C ALA A 86 13.93 -14.74 1.55
N ALA A 87 15.23 -14.97 1.28
CA ALA A 87 15.68 -16.20 0.63
C ALA A 87 15.32 -17.46 1.44
N LYS A 88 15.51 -17.43 2.78
CA LYS A 88 15.11 -18.54 3.67
C LYS A 88 13.60 -18.80 3.69
N LEU A 89 12.79 -17.77 3.45
CA LEU A 89 11.33 -17.86 3.38
C LEU A 89 10.81 -18.16 1.96
N ASN A 90 11.70 -18.36 0.98
CA ASN A 90 11.36 -18.47 -0.43
C ASN A 90 10.50 -17.29 -0.94
N LYS A 91 10.87 -16.07 -0.53
CA LYS A 91 10.23 -14.81 -0.91
C LYS A 91 11.21 -13.86 -1.58
N LYS A 92 10.67 -12.95 -2.39
CA LYS A 92 11.44 -11.81 -2.89
C LYS A 92 11.65 -10.80 -1.76
N PRO A 93 12.83 -10.16 -1.64
CA PRO A 93 13.07 -9.13 -0.63
C PRO A 93 12.05 -7.98 -0.69
N GLU A 94 11.61 -7.62 -1.90
CA GLU A 94 10.58 -6.59 -2.11
C GLU A 94 9.23 -6.99 -1.51
N THR A 95 8.85 -8.25 -1.61
CA THR A 95 7.65 -8.77 -0.93
C THR A 95 7.76 -8.57 0.57
N VAL A 96 8.89 -8.93 1.18
CA VAL A 96 9.10 -8.75 2.62
C VAL A 96 9.00 -7.27 3.02
N ARG A 97 9.63 -6.36 2.27
CA ARG A 97 9.55 -4.90 2.52
C ARG A 97 8.12 -4.37 2.40
N ILE A 98 7.39 -4.81 1.38
CA ILE A 98 5.99 -4.41 1.17
C ILE A 98 5.13 -4.84 2.36
N HIS A 99 5.30 -6.06 2.86
CA HIS A 99 4.56 -6.55 4.01
C HIS A 99 4.97 -5.83 5.30
N LEU A 100 6.27 -5.63 5.56
CA LEU A 100 6.75 -4.85 6.72
C LEU A 100 6.23 -3.40 6.74
N ARG A 101 6.11 -2.77 5.57
CA ARG A 101 5.54 -1.42 5.46
C ARG A 101 4.03 -1.41 5.73
N ARG A 102 3.32 -2.42 5.26
CA ARG A 102 1.84 -2.45 5.24
C ARG A 102 1.19 -3.13 6.44
N ASP A 103 1.89 -4.06 7.07
CA ASP A 103 1.39 -4.83 8.20
C ASP A 103 2.04 -4.33 9.49
N ALA A 104 1.26 -3.53 10.23
CA ALA A 104 1.69 -2.98 11.50
C ALA A 104 1.95 -4.08 12.55
N LYS A 105 1.21 -5.19 12.51
CA LYS A 105 1.35 -6.29 13.46
C LYS A 105 2.65 -7.06 13.21
N LEU A 106 2.94 -7.38 11.94
CA LEU A 106 4.21 -7.99 11.57
C LEU A 106 5.40 -7.08 11.95
N ARG A 107 5.31 -5.79 11.64
CA ARG A 107 6.36 -4.82 12.00
C ARG A 107 6.57 -4.74 13.51
N ALA A 108 5.49 -4.70 14.30
CA ALA A 108 5.58 -4.73 15.75
C ALA A 108 6.24 -6.02 16.26
N ALA A 109 5.88 -7.18 15.70
CA ALA A 109 6.49 -8.46 16.07
C ALA A 109 7.99 -8.51 15.75
N VAL A 110 8.40 -7.99 14.59
CA VAL A 110 9.83 -7.86 14.23
C VAL A 110 10.56 -6.94 15.21
N ASN A 111 9.99 -5.78 15.52
CA ASN A 111 10.61 -4.83 16.46
C ASN A 111 10.72 -5.41 17.87
N ALA A 112 9.72 -6.17 18.32
CA ALA A 112 9.77 -6.88 19.61
C ALA A 112 10.88 -7.93 19.62
N ALA A 113 10.97 -8.78 18.59
CA ALA A 113 12.01 -9.79 18.48
C ALA A 113 13.42 -9.18 18.40
N LEU A 114 13.58 -8.04 17.74
CA LEU A 114 14.85 -7.30 17.71
C LEU A 114 15.23 -6.74 19.09
N CYS A 115 14.26 -6.23 19.85
CA CYS A 115 14.50 -5.79 21.23
C CYS A 115 14.91 -6.97 22.14
N GLU A 116 14.20 -8.10 22.06
CA GLU A 116 14.50 -9.31 22.82
C GLU A 116 15.89 -9.87 22.48
N ALA A 117 16.31 -9.77 21.22
CA ALA A 117 17.64 -10.19 20.77
C ALA A 117 18.75 -9.17 21.09
N GLY A 118 18.46 -8.09 21.82
CA GLY A 118 19.44 -7.06 22.17
C GLY A 118 19.92 -6.23 20.98
N ARG A 119 19.10 -6.10 19.93
CA ARG A 119 19.37 -5.32 18.70
C ARG A 119 18.35 -4.20 18.48
N PRO A 120 18.07 -3.35 19.48
CA PRO A 120 17.07 -2.29 19.38
C PRO A 120 17.36 -1.26 18.29
N GLU A 121 18.61 -1.10 17.87
CA GLU A 121 19.08 -0.17 16.84
C GLU A 121 18.62 -0.55 15.43
N LEU A 122 18.27 -1.82 15.20
CA LEU A 122 17.79 -2.31 13.90
C LEU A 122 16.26 -2.21 13.76
N ARG A 123 15.57 -1.56 14.71
CA ARG A 123 14.12 -1.41 14.71
C ARG A 123 13.64 -0.71 13.44
N LEU A 124 12.56 -1.23 12.89
CA LEU A 124 11.91 -0.72 11.70
C LEU A 124 10.99 0.46 12.06
N SER A 125 11.23 1.61 11.44
CA SER A 125 10.37 2.79 11.58
C SER A 125 8.99 2.55 11.00
N PRO A 126 7.93 3.14 11.60
CA PRO A 126 6.58 3.08 11.05
C PRO A 126 6.43 3.83 9.71
N TRP A 127 7.40 4.71 9.39
CA TRP A 127 7.41 5.60 8.22
C TRP A 127 8.47 5.25 7.17
N GLY A 128 9.07 4.05 7.26
CA GLY A 128 10.20 3.64 6.41
C GLY A 128 10.03 3.87 4.92
#